data_AF-A0A8W8LRR5-F1
#
_entry.id   AF-A0A8W8LRR5-F1
#
_cell.length_a   1.000
_cell.length_b   1.000
_cell.length_c   1.000
_cell.angle_alpha   90.00
_cell.angle_beta   90.00
_cell.angle_gamma   90.00
#
_symmetry.space_group_name_H-M   'P 1'
#
loop_
_entity.id
_entity.type
_entity.pdbx_description
1 polymer ?
#
loop_
_entity_poly.entity_id
_entity_poly.type
_entity_poly.pdbx_seq_one_letter_code
_entity_poly.pdbx_strand_id
1 'polypeptide(L)'
;MFKRLLNRKDEKASSQGVSSQIDEAQGFVCPICMISLQSAEGLQQHFEDAHDENKQHQGEGFLCPICKISLSSPEELQAHFDSKHDDKSVATENRDGDVLAMRQEIDDLKTSLKEERWYTGELKKELEKIPSEGGTKAIPLSIQERSELEMMRLQLKGSEESRTLLSAEVHHLQSKISEISSKLENETMEKEKLLNNFEKLNSEWIAIKARSNELEGQRGAHEDHILTLKQQVEQKDDKIKSLEIQLNQRPGTEDVLVLKQELISVQKLMDNMTLEKENEMRELERKMTDL
;
A
#
# COMPACT_ATOMS: atom_id res chain seq x y z
N MET A 1 -2.30 -42.41 -2.19
CA MET A 1 -3.50 -43.10 -1.67
C MET A 1 -4.52 -41.99 -1.38
N PHE A 2 -5.71 -41.85 -1.93
CA PHE A 2 -6.68 -42.76 -2.54
C PHE A 2 -7.31 -42.09 -3.78
N LYS A 3 -7.66 -42.92 -4.76
CA LYS A 3 -8.35 -42.60 -6.01
C LYS A 3 -9.88 -42.65 -5.80
N ARG A 4 -10.61 -42.12 -6.81
CA ARG A 4 -11.92 -42.62 -7.37
C ARG A 4 -13.19 -42.12 -6.63
N LEU A 5 -14.31 -41.72 -7.27
CA LEU A 5 -14.92 -41.97 -8.59
C LEU A 5 -15.95 -40.87 -8.95
N LEU A 6 -16.04 -40.54 -10.24
CA LEU A 6 -17.27 -40.04 -10.89
C LEU A 6 -18.22 -41.23 -11.12
N ASN A 7 -19.54 -41.07 -10.89
CA ASN A 7 -20.54 -41.58 -11.83
C ASN A 7 -21.95 -40.97 -11.66
N ARG A 8 -22.56 -40.72 -12.83
CA ARG A 8 -23.95 -40.31 -13.10
C ARG A 8 -24.97 -41.39 -12.68
N LYS A 9 -26.21 -40.97 -12.36
CA LYS A 9 -27.41 -41.18 -13.20
C LYS A 9 -28.68 -40.59 -12.57
N ASP A 10 -29.56 -40.20 -13.48
CA ASP A 10 -30.90 -39.64 -13.32
C ASP A 10 -31.87 -40.58 -12.60
N GLU A 11 -32.80 -40.01 -11.82
CA GLU A 11 -34.13 -40.60 -11.57
C GLU A 11 -35.14 -39.50 -11.21
N LYS A 12 -36.17 -39.35 -12.05
CA LYS A 12 -37.36 -38.53 -11.82
C LYS A 12 -38.43 -39.39 -11.14
N ALA A 13 -39.02 -38.93 -10.04
CA ALA A 13 -40.36 -39.31 -9.63
C ALA A 13 -41.03 -38.17 -8.83
N SER A 14 -42.29 -37.92 -9.18
CA SER A 14 -43.17 -36.87 -8.70
C SER A 14 -43.93 -37.30 -7.46
N SER A 15 -44.06 -36.43 -6.45
CA SER A 15 -45.25 -36.36 -5.61
C SER A 15 -45.37 -35.01 -4.89
N GLN A 16 -46.56 -34.43 -5.00
CA GLN A 16 -46.99 -33.16 -4.44
C GLN A 16 -47.11 -33.22 -2.91
N GLY A 17 -46.80 -32.13 -2.21
CA GLY A 17 -47.14 -32.00 -0.79
C GLY A 17 -46.57 -30.78 -0.09
N VAL A 18 -47.37 -29.72 -0.04
CA VAL A 18 -47.40 -28.65 0.98
C VAL A 18 -46.18 -27.73 1.07
N SER A 19 -46.34 -26.58 0.42
CA SER A 19 -45.54 -25.36 0.56
C SER A 19 -45.63 -24.83 1.99
N SER A 20 -44.51 -24.88 2.71
CA SER A 20 -44.19 -24.06 3.89
C SER A 20 -42.70 -24.24 4.18
N GLN A 21 -41.86 -23.82 3.24
CA GLN A 21 -40.46 -23.57 3.53
C GLN A 21 -40.37 -22.16 4.10
N ILE A 22 -39.99 -22.11 5.37
CA ILE A 22 -39.45 -20.92 6.02
C ILE A 22 -38.16 -20.65 5.23
N ASP A 23 -38.26 -19.80 4.22
CA ASP A 23 -37.08 -19.27 3.55
C ASP A 23 -36.26 -18.56 4.63
N GLU A 24 -35.13 -19.18 4.95
CA GLU A 24 -34.04 -18.55 5.69
C GLU A 24 -33.85 -17.16 5.10
N ALA A 25 -34.16 -16.12 5.88
CA ALA A 25 -33.97 -14.74 5.50
C ALA A 25 -32.45 -14.45 5.42
N GLN A 26 -31.80 -14.96 4.38
CA GLN A 26 -30.46 -14.57 3.96
C GLN A 26 -30.59 -13.32 3.09
N GLY A 27 -31.04 -12.23 3.69
CA GLY A 27 -30.96 -10.90 3.09
C GLY A 27 -29.56 -10.35 3.32
N PHE A 28 -28.84 -10.02 2.24
CA PHE A 28 -27.51 -9.45 2.34
C PHE A 28 -27.65 -7.94 2.55
N VAL A 29 -27.41 -7.47 3.78
CA VAL A 29 -27.60 -6.06 4.15
C VAL A 29 -26.26 -5.33 4.09
N CYS A 30 -26.22 -4.21 3.38
CA CYS A 30 -25.04 -3.35 3.36
C CYS A 30 -24.84 -2.69 4.74
N PRO A 31 -23.70 -2.87 5.42
CA PRO A 31 -23.49 -2.33 6.78
C PRO A 31 -23.34 -0.80 6.82
N ILE A 32 -23.12 -0.14 5.67
CA ILE A 32 -22.95 1.31 5.56
C ILE A 32 -24.31 1.99 5.32
N CYS A 33 -25.11 1.45 4.40
CA CYS A 33 -26.39 2.06 3.99
C CYS A 33 -27.63 1.32 4.49
N MET A 34 -27.45 0.15 5.11
CA MET A 34 -28.52 -0.73 5.59
C MET A 34 -29.53 -1.16 4.52
N ILE A 35 -29.14 -1.11 3.23
CA ILE A 35 -29.96 -1.58 2.11
C ILE A 35 -29.89 -3.11 2.06
N SER A 36 -31.05 -3.76 1.99
CA SER A 36 -31.16 -5.21 1.81
C SER A 36 -31.09 -5.59 0.34
N LEU A 37 -30.15 -6.48 0.00
CA LEU A 37 -29.90 -6.96 -1.35
C LEU A 37 -30.21 -8.46 -1.46
N GLN A 38 -30.59 -8.87 -2.66
CA GLN A 38 -31.15 -10.20 -2.91
C GLN A 38 -30.10 -11.31 -3.08
N SER A 39 -28.80 -10.96 -3.10
CA SER A 39 -27.70 -11.92 -3.21
C SER A 39 -26.38 -11.36 -2.69
N ALA A 40 -25.45 -12.26 -2.33
CA ALA A 40 -24.09 -11.91 -1.92
C ALA A 40 -23.33 -11.17 -3.03
N GLU A 41 -23.45 -11.63 -4.28
CA GLU A 41 -22.88 -10.94 -5.45
C GLU A 41 -23.46 -9.53 -5.61
N GLY A 42 -24.76 -9.35 -5.37
CA GLY A 42 -25.43 -8.04 -5.46
C GLY A 42 -24.97 -7.10 -4.35
N LEU A 43 -24.72 -7.62 -3.15
CA LEU A 43 -24.10 -6.86 -2.07
C LEU A 43 -22.67 -6.47 -2.40
N GLN A 44 -21.88 -7.38 -2.94
CA GLN A 44 -20.50 -7.09 -3.30
C GLN A 44 -20.40 -6.08 -4.44
N GLN A 45 -21.24 -6.21 -5.47
CA GLN A 45 -21.31 -5.22 -6.55
C GLN A 45 -21.81 -3.86 -6.04
N HIS A 46 -22.82 -3.82 -5.18
CA HIS A 46 -23.26 -2.58 -4.55
C HIS A 46 -22.15 -1.95 -3.69
N PHE A 47 -21.40 -2.77 -2.95
CA PHE A 47 -20.27 -2.31 -2.17
C PHE A 47 -19.14 -1.79 -3.08
N GLU A 48 -18.88 -2.47 -4.20
CA GLU A 48 -17.89 -2.07 -5.19
C GLU A 48 -18.29 -0.84 -6.05
N ASP A 49 -19.58 -0.56 -6.18
CA ASP A 49 -20.07 0.57 -6.98
C ASP A 49 -20.40 1.80 -6.12
N ALA A 50 -20.91 1.59 -4.90
CA ALA A 50 -21.36 2.67 -4.01
C ALA A 50 -20.38 2.96 -2.85
N HIS A 51 -19.48 2.03 -2.52
CA HIS A 51 -18.59 2.10 -1.35
C HIS A 51 -17.14 1.71 -1.65
N ASP A 52 -16.76 1.54 -2.91
CA ASP A 52 -15.39 1.20 -3.28
C ASP A 52 -14.48 2.41 -3.17
N GLU A 53 -13.79 2.49 -2.04
CA GLU A 53 -12.70 3.43 -1.81
C GLU A 53 -11.54 3.24 -2.81
N ASN A 54 -11.52 2.15 -3.61
CA ASN A 54 -10.39 1.77 -4.46
C ASN A 54 -10.57 2.00 -5.97
N LYS A 55 -11.75 2.39 -6.49
CA LYS A 55 -11.94 2.61 -7.95
C LYS A 55 -11.91 4.06 -8.44
N GLN A 56 -11.70 5.04 -7.56
CA GLN A 56 -11.52 6.44 -7.99
C GLN A 56 -10.32 7.20 -7.39
N HIS A 57 -9.35 6.55 -6.76
CA HIS A 57 -8.23 7.27 -6.14
C HIS A 57 -6.86 6.78 -6.59
N GLN A 58 -6.54 7.07 -7.86
CA GLN A 58 -5.15 7.36 -8.27
C GLN A 58 -4.76 8.83 -8.00
N GLY A 59 -5.49 9.53 -7.14
CA GLY A 59 -5.19 10.89 -6.73
C GLY A 59 -5.34 11.00 -5.22
N GLU A 60 -4.31 11.54 -4.60
CA GLU A 60 -4.28 12.00 -3.21
C GLU A 60 -5.56 12.76 -2.89
N GLY A 61 -6.54 12.08 -2.28
CA GLY A 61 -7.84 12.64 -1.97
C GLY A 61 -7.74 13.55 -0.74
N PHE A 62 -8.20 14.78 -0.86
CA PHE A 62 -8.18 15.75 0.23
C PHE A 62 -9.41 15.49 1.13
N LEU A 63 -9.15 14.97 2.33
CA LEU A 63 -10.20 14.62 3.29
C LEU A 63 -10.57 15.83 4.16
N CYS A 64 -11.87 16.09 4.30
CA CYS A 64 -12.35 17.11 5.23
C CYS A 64 -12.15 16.67 6.69
N PRO A 65 -11.43 17.42 7.54
CA PRO A 65 -11.14 16.99 8.92
C PRO A 65 -12.37 16.98 9.84
N ILE A 66 -13.46 17.65 9.46
CA ILE A 66 -14.66 17.76 10.30
C ILE A 66 -15.67 16.66 9.97
N CYS A 67 -15.95 16.42 8.68
CA CYS A 67 -16.96 15.46 8.24
C CYS A 67 -16.40 14.24 7.49
N LYS A 68 -15.09 14.19 7.26
CA LYS A 68 -14.35 13.08 6.63
C LYS A 68 -14.81 12.72 5.22
N ILE A 69 -15.48 13.64 4.53
CA ILE A 69 -15.81 13.50 3.11
C ILE A 69 -14.50 13.60 2.30
N SER A 70 -14.29 12.64 1.40
CA SER A 70 -13.18 12.68 0.43
C SER A 70 -13.56 13.56 -0.75
N LEU A 71 -12.69 14.51 -1.06
CA LEU A 71 -12.89 15.46 -2.16
C LEU A 71 -11.74 15.34 -3.16
N SER A 72 -12.05 15.61 -4.43
CA SER A 72 -11.20 15.26 -5.56
C SER A 72 -10.06 16.27 -5.81
N SER A 73 -10.14 17.45 -5.19
CA SER A 73 -9.10 18.49 -5.26
C SER A 73 -9.06 19.32 -3.97
N PRO A 74 -7.92 19.98 -3.66
CA PRO A 74 -7.81 20.85 -2.49
C PRO A 74 -8.68 22.11 -2.61
N GLU A 75 -9.00 22.57 -3.83
CA GLU A 75 -9.89 23.71 -4.08
C GLU A 75 -11.35 23.34 -3.82
N GLU A 76 -11.77 22.11 -4.15
CA GLU A 76 -13.07 21.57 -3.76
C GLU A 76 -13.17 21.34 -2.25
N LEU A 77 -12.08 20.88 -1.61
CA LEU A 77 -12.01 20.80 -0.15
C LEU A 77 -12.13 22.17 0.49
N GLN A 78 -11.44 23.17 -0.04
CA GLN A 78 -11.52 24.54 0.44
C GLN A 78 -12.94 25.09 0.27
N ALA A 79 -13.58 24.93 -0.89
CA ALA A 79 -14.96 25.38 -1.12
C ALA A 79 -15.99 24.62 -0.26
N HIS A 80 -15.78 23.33 -0.02
CA HIS A 80 -16.58 22.53 0.90
C HIS A 80 -16.41 22.99 2.35
N PHE A 81 -15.17 23.22 2.78
CA PHE A 81 -14.86 23.75 4.10
C PHE A 81 -15.50 25.13 4.23
N ASP A 82 -15.34 26.01 3.25
CA ASP A 82 -15.86 27.38 3.26
C ASP A 82 -17.40 27.46 3.22
N SER A 83 -18.07 26.48 2.60
CA SER A 83 -19.53 26.45 2.50
C SER A 83 -20.25 25.65 3.59
N LYS A 84 -19.57 24.67 4.21
CA LYS A 84 -20.17 23.74 5.19
C LYS A 84 -19.59 23.86 6.60
N HIS A 85 -18.41 24.46 6.75
CA HIS A 85 -17.64 24.46 7.99
C HIS A 85 -16.97 25.80 8.34
N ASP A 86 -16.83 26.73 7.39
CA ASP A 86 -16.38 28.09 7.63
C ASP A 86 -17.55 28.90 8.19
N ASP A 87 -17.91 28.52 9.40
CA ASP A 87 -18.72 29.34 10.29
C ASP A 87 -17.86 30.47 10.90
N LYS A 88 -16.92 31.00 10.11
CA LYS A 88 -16.18 32.24 10.40
C LYS A 88 -17.00 33.49 10.11
N SER A 89 -18.32 33.36 10.06
CA SER A 89 -19.25 34.49 10.19
C SER A 89 -20.05 34.50 11.49
N VAL A 90 -19.89 33.50 12.38
CA VAL A 90 -20.62 33.47 13.67
C VAL A 90 -19.69 33.35 14.90
N ALA A 91 -18.41 32.99 14.71
CA ALA A 91 -17.49 32.75 15.85
C ALA A 91 -16.85 34.01 16.48
N THR A 92 -17.11 35.23 15.99
CA THR A 92 -16.51 36.46 16.54
C THR A 92 -17.49 37.49 17.10
N GLU A 93 -18.80 37.35 16.90
CA GLU A 93 -19.80 38.25 17.51
C GLU A 93 -20.48 37.66 18.75
N ASN A 94 -20.46 36.32 18.93
CA ASN A 94 -21.14 35.66 20.06
C ASN A 94 -20.22 35.17 21.19
N ARG A 95 -18.88 35.29 21.09
CA ARG A 95 -17.99 34.91 22.20
C ARG A 95 -18.23 35.75 23.45
N ASP A 96 -18.53 37.03 23.29
CA ASP A 96 -18.83 37.92 24.42
C ASP A 96 -20.23 37.64 24.97
N GLY A 97 -21.20 37.30 24.10
CA GLY A 97 -22.54 36.85 24.48
C GLY A 97 -22.54 35.53 25.25
N ASP A 98 -21.77 34.54 24.80
CA ASP A 98 -21.62 33.23 25.45
C ASP A 98 -20.86 33.35 26.77
N VAL A 99 -19.85 34.21 26.85
CA VAL A 99 -19.13 34.50 28.10
C VAL A 99 -20.02 35.26 29.10
N LEU A 100 -20.88 36.16 28.62
CA LEU A 100 -21.89 36.83 29.45
C LEU A 100 -23.00 35.86 29.89
N ALA A 101 -23.45 34.96 29.03
CA ALA A 101 -24.42 33.91 29.37
C ALA A 101 -23.85 32.95 30.42
N MET A 102 -22.61 32.49 30.25
CA MET A 102 -21.92 31.66 31.25
C MET A 102 -21.71 32.42 32.57
N ARG A 103 -21.45 33.73 32.54
CA ARG A 103 -21.39 34.55 33.76
C ARG A 103 -22.74 34.65 34.46
N GLN A 104 -23.81 34.84 33.70
CA GLN A 104 -25.17 34.89 34.22
C GLN A 104 -25.55 33.55 34.85
N GLU A 105 -25.27 32.42 34.18
CA GLU A 105 -25.49 31.08 34.73
C GLU A 105 -24.68 30.83 36.01
N ILE A 106 -23.41 31.26 36.06
CA ILE A 106 -22.59 31.16 37.26
C ILE A 106 -23.20 31.97 38.41
N ASP A 107 -23.73 33.16 38.13
CA ASP A 107 -24.33 34.01 39.17
C ASP A 107 -25.70 33.47 39.61
N ASP A 108 -26.51 32.90 38.71
CA ASP A 108 -27.76 32.20 39.03
C ASP A 108 -27.52 30.90 39.83
N LEU A 109 -26.45 30.16 39.51
CA LEU A 109 -26.05 28.99 40.31
C LEU A 109 -25.56 29.39 41.70
N LYS A 110 -24.87 30.54 41.84
CA LYS A 110 -24.46 31.05 43.15
C LYS A 110 -25.65 31.48 44.01
N THR A 111 -26.67 32.10 43.42
CA THR A 111 -27.90 32.47 44.15
C THR A 111 -28.66 31.22 44.57
N SER A 112 -28.85 30.25 43.66
CA SER A 112 -29.46 28.96 43.97
C SER A 112 -28.70 28.20 45.07
N LEU A 113 -27.37 28.14 45.01
CA LEU A 113 -26.56 27.51 46.06
C LEU A 113 -26.72 28.22 47.43
N LYS A 114 -26.87 29.54 47.43
CA LYS A 114 -27.10 30.32 48.66
C LYS A 114 -28.49 30.05 49.24
N GLU A 115 -29.49 29.94 48.38
CA GLU A 115 -30.86 29.55 48.76
C GLU A 115 -30.89 28.12 49.31
N GLU A 116 -30.28 27.16 48.64
CA GLU A 116 -30.15 25.77 49.11
C GLU A 116 -29.44 25.69 50.46
N ARG A 117 -28.35 26.44 50.65
CA ARG A 117 -27.68 26.54 51.96
C ARG A 117 -28.57 27.17 53.02
N TRP A 118 -29.39 28.15 52.65
CA TRP A 118 -30.36 28.77 53.55
C TRP A 118 -31.48 27.79 53.92
N TYR A 119 -32.07 27.08 52.96
CA TYR A 119 -33.06 26.02 53.20
C TYR A 119 -32.50 24.90 54.05
N THR A 120 -31.28 24.45 53.77
CA THR A 120 -30.59 23.44 54.58
C THR A 120 -30.36 23.94 56.00
N GLY A 121 -29.97 25.21 56.16
CA GLY A 121 -29.81 25.85 57.46
C GLY A 121 -31.13 25.97 58.23
N GLU A 122 -32.21 26.33 57.56
CA GLU A 122 -33.53 26.47 58.17
C GLU A 122 -34.15 25.10 58.50
N LEU A 123 -33.98 24.11 57.63
CA LEU A 123 -34.31 22.71 57.92
C LEU A 123 -33.52 22.18 59.11
N LYS A 124 -32.23 22.51 59.22
CA LYS A 124 -31.41 22.10 60.37
C LYS A 124 -31.89 22.76 61.65
N LYS A 125 -32.28 24.03 61.63
CA LYS A 125 -32.91 24.70 62.77
C LYS A 125 -34.26 24.09 63.13
N GLU A 126 -35.09 23.74 62.14
CA GLU A 126 -36.34 23.02 62.40
C GLU A 126 -36.08 21.62 62.98
N LEU A 127 -35.02 20.94 62.52
CA LEU A 127 -34.58 19.67 63.09
C LEU A 127 -34.09 19.81 64.54
N GLU A 128 -33.40 20.91 64.87
CA GLU A 128 -32.95 21.23 66.23
C GLU A 128 -34.11 21.71 67.14
N LYS A 129 -35.16 22.30 66.57
CA LYS A 129 -36.40 22.66 67.29
C LYS A 129 -37.26 21.46 67.63
N ILE A 130 -37.06 20.31 66.97
CA ILE A 130 -37.59 19.03 67.43
C ILE A 130 -36.79 18.64 68.68
N PRO A 131 -37.36 18.73 69.89
CA PRO A 131 -36.59 18.45 71.10
C PRO A 131 -36.15 16.99 71.09
N SER A 132 -34.89 16.75 71.45
CA SER A 132 -34.31 15.42 71.75
C SER A 132 -34.99 14.70 72.94
N GLU A 133 -36.13 15.19 73.44
CA GLU A 133 -36.95 14.53 74.48
C GLU A 133 -37.91 13.53 73.85
N GLY A 134 -37.32 12.44 73.37
CA GLY A 134 -38.03 11.32 72.80
C GLY A 134 -37.13 10.59 71.85
N GLY A 135 -36.00 10.07 72.35
CA GLY A 135 -35.16 9.14 71.59
C GLY A 135 -36.07 8.15 70.89
N THR A 136 -36.08 8.22 69.55
CA THR A 136 -36.93 7.42 68.66
C THR A 136 -38.18 6.90 69.37
N LYS A 137 -39.16 7.76 69.68
CA LYS A 137 -40.49 7.23 70.04
C LYS A 137 -40.91 6.41 68.84
N ALA A 138 -40.66 5.11 68.91
CA ALA A 138 -41.15 4.14 67.95
C ALA A 138 -42.61 4.51 67.79
N ILE A 139 -42.98 4.84 66.55
CA ILE A 139 -44.38 4.92 66.13
C ILE A 139 -45.07 3.76 66.86
N PRO A 140 -46.22 3.95 67.55
CA PRO A 140 -46.88 2.88 68.28
C PRO A 140 -47.41 1.86 67.27
N LEU A 141 -46.50 1.06 66.74
CA LEU A 141 -46.73 0.03 65.77
C LEU A 141 -47.33 -1.13 66.55
N SER A 142 -48.47 -1.60 66.07
CA SER A 142 -49.06 -2.86 66.47
C SER A 142 -48.02 -3.97 66.35
N ILE A 143 -48.25 -5.06 67.11
CA ILE A 143 -47.38 -6.24 67.08
C ILE A 143 -47.23 -6.78 65.64
N GLN A 144 -48.29 -6.66 64.84
CA GLN A 144 -48.31 -7.03 63.43
C GLN A 144 -47.36 -6.16 62.58
N GLU A 145 -47.47 -4.83 62.69
CA GLU A 145 -46.61 -3.90 61.95
C GLU A 145 -45.13 -4.02 62.37
N ARG A 146 -44.85 -4.38 63.63
CA ARG A 146 -43.48 -4.70 64.08
C ARG A 146 -42.92 -5.95 63.41
N SER A 147 -43.74 -7.00 63.29
CA SER A 147 -43.34 -8.24 62.61
C SER A 147 -43.10 -8.01 61.11
N GLU A 148 -43.92 -7.18 60.47
CA GLU A 148 -43.77 -6.83 59.05
C GLU A 148 -42.52 -5.98 58.81
N LEU A 149 -42.22 -5.03 59.70
CA LEU A 149 -40.96 -4.26 59.66
C LEU A 149 -39.72 -5.12 59.87
N GLU A 150 -39.78 -6.10 60.78
CA GLU A 150 -38.68 -7.05 60.99
C GLU A 150 -38.41 -7.87 59.72
N MET A 151 -39.48 -8.35 59.06
CA MET A 151 -39.39 -9.07 57.78
C MET A 151 -38.80 -8.19 56.66
N MET A 152 -39.27 -6.95 56.53
CA MET A 152 -38.73 -6.00 55.53
C MET A 152 -37.26 -5.68 55.77
N ARG A 153 -36.83 -5.54 57.04
CA ARG A 153 -35.41 -5.34 57.38
C ARG A 153 -34.56 -6.54 56.98
N LEU A 154 -35.04 -7.75 57.24
CA LEU A 154 -34.32 -8.97 56.87
C LEU A 154 -34.18 -9.09 55.35
N GLN A 155 -35.25 -8.76 54.61
CA GLN A 155 -35.22 -8.73 53.14
C GLN A 155 -34.27 -7.64 52.61
N LEU A 156 -34.28 -6.45 53.20
CA LEU A 156 -33.37 -5.36 52.84
C LEU A 156 -31.92 -5.79 53.08
N LYS A 157 -31.61 -6.39 54.22
CA LYS A 157 -30.27 -6.90 54.53
C LYS A 157 -29.79 -7.93 53.51
N GLY A 158 -30.62 -8.92 53.15
CA GLY A 158 -30.27 -9.90 52.12
C GLY A 158 -30.10 -9.28 50.72
N SER A 159 -30.88 -8.24 50.40
CA SER A 159 -30.74 -7.48 49.16
C SER A 159 -29.46 -6.63 49.16
N GLU A 160 -29.09 -6.02 50.29
CA GLU A 160 -27.84 -5.27 50.44
C GLU A 160 -26.61 -6.18 50.29
N GLU A 161 -26.63 -7.37 50.89
CA GLU A 161 -25.58 -8.38 50.72
C GLU A 161 -25.44 -8.78 49.24
N SER A 162 -26.57 -9.07 48.57
CA SER A 162 -26.60 -9.38 47.13
C SER A 162 -26.06 -8.22 46.27
N ARG A 163 -26.43 -6.98 46.60
CA ARG A 163 -25.96 -5.77 45.92
C ARG A 163 -24.45 -5.60 46.08
N THR A 164 -23.90 -5.87 47.26
CA THR A 164 -22.44 -5.78 47.48
C THR A 164 -21.66 -6.80 46.66
N LEU A 165 -22.16 -8.04 46.55
CA LEU A 165 -21.54 -9.07 45.72
C LEU A 165 -21.58 -8.71 44.23
N LEU A 166 -22.74 -8.25 43.73
CA LEU A 166 -22.87 -7.79 42.35
C LEU A 166 -21.96 -6.59 42.05
N SER A 167 -21.85 -5.64 42.99
CA SER A 167 -20.95 -4.49 42.84
C SER A 167 -19.49 -4.91 42.76
N ALA A 168 -19.07 -5.91 43.55
CA ALA A 168 -17.72 -6.45 43.50
C ALA A 168 -17.44 -7.14 42.14
N GLU A 169 -18.40 -7.91 41.61
CA GLU A 169 -18.27 -8.54 40.30
C GLU A 169 -18.18 -7.50 39.18
N VAL A 170 -19.01 -6.44 39.22
CA VAL A 170 -18.94 -5.33 38.26
C VAL A 170 -17.56 -4.67 38.28
N HIS A 171 -16.99 -4.41 39.46
CA HIS A 171 -15.64 -3.84 39.56
C HIS A 171 -14.55 -4.78 39.04
N HIS A 172 -14.66 -6.08 39.32
CA HIS A 172 -13.74 -7.09 38.79
C HIS A 172 -13.79 -7.15 37.25
N LEU A 173 -14.99 -7.16 36.68
CA LEU A 173 -15.18 -7.11 35.23
C LEU A 173 -14.63 -5.81 34.62
N GLN A 174 -14.85 -4.66 35.26
CA GLN A 174 -14.27 -3.39 34.84
C GLN A 174 -12.73 -3.41 34.85
N SER A 175 -12.11 -3.98 35.90
CA SER A 175 -10.65 -4.16 35.96
C SER A 175 -10.15 -5.03 34.82
N LYS A 176 -10.83 -6.16 34.56
CA LYS A 176 -10.47 -7.08 33.49
C LYS A 176 -10.61 -6.44 32.10
N ILE A 177 -11.66 -5.64 31.88
CA ILE A 177 -11.84 -4.86 30.65
C ILE A 177 -10.68 -3.87 30.50
N SER A 178 -10.32 -3.13 31.55
CA SER A 178 -9.20 -2.19 31.51
C SER A 178 -7.87 -2.87 31.17
N GLU A 179 -7.60 -4.04 31.76
CA GLU A 179 -6.40 -4.83 31.44
C GLU A 179 -6.38 -5.31 29.98
N ILE A 180 -7.51 -5.82 29.47
CA ILE A 180 -7.62 -6.27 28.08
C ILE A 180 -7.47 -5.08 27.13
N SER A 181 -8.07 -3.94 27.43
CA SER A 181 -7.92 -2.71 26.63
C SER A 181 -6.47 -2.25 26.58
N SER A 182 -5.75 -2.24 27.71
CA SER A 182 -4.33 -1.87 27.72
C SER A 182 -3.46 -2.86 26.95
N LYS A 183 -3.74 -4.18 27.05
CA LYS A 183 -3.05 -5.19 26.24
C LYS A 183 -3.32 -4.99 24.75
N LEU A 184 -4.57 -4.73 24.38
CA LEU A 184 -4.94 -4.47 22.99
C LEU A 184 -4.22 -3.23 22.45
N GLU A 185 -4.13 -2.15 23.23
CA GLU A 185 -3.39 -0.94 22.86
C GLU A 185 -1.90 -1.23 22.62
N ASN A 186 -1.25 -1.97 23.53
CA ASN A 186 0.15 -2.36 23.37
C ASN A 186 0.36 -3.21 22.10
N GLU A 187 -0.48 -4.22 21.86
CA GLU A 187 -0.43 -5.04 20.65
C GLU A 187 -0.65 -4.22 19.38
N THR A 188 -1.55 -3.22 19.41
CA THR A 188 -1.75 -2.31 18.28
C THR A 188 -0.52 -1.45 18.02
N MET A 189 0.13 -0.91 19.05
CA MET A 189 1.37 -0.15 18.92
C MET A 189 2.53 -1.00 18.39
N GLU A 190 2.64 -2.27 18.82
CA GLU A 190 3.64 -3.19 18.29
C GLU A 190 3.39 -3.55 16.83
N LYS A 191 2.12 -3.79 16.47
CA LYS A 191 1.71 -4.02 15.08
C LYS A 191 2.07 -2.84 14.18
N GLU A 192 1.81 -1.61 14.61
CA GLU A 192 2.17 -0.40 13.84
C GLU A 192 3.68 -0.27 13.66
N LYS A 193 4.49 -0.54 14.69
CA LYS A 193 5.96 -0.55 14.57
C LYS A 193 6.44 -1.60 13.57
N LEU A 194 5.84 -2.79 13.58
CA LEU A 194 6.17 -3.85 12.63
C LEU A 194 5.78 -3.48 11.19
N LEU A 195 4.62 -2.85 10.98
CA LEU A 195 4.19 -2.36 9.68
C LEU A 195 5.15 -1.28 9.15
N ASN A 196 5.50 -0.29 9.96
CA ASN A 196 6.47 0.75 9.57
C ASN A 196 7.85 0.15 9.22
N ASN A 197 8.32 -0.84 9.99
CA ASN A 197 9.56 -1.54 9.69
C ASN A 197 9.48 -2.33 8.38
N PHE A 198 8.34 -2.99 8.14
CA PHE A 198 8.09 -3.71 6.89
C PHE A 198 8.08 -2.77 5.69
N GLU A 199 7.40 -1.62 5.79
CA GLU A 199 7.38 -0.61 4.73
C GLU A 199 8.78 -0.08 4.41
N LYS A 200 9.57 0.20 5.45
CA LYS A 200 10.97 0.62 5.28
C LYS A 200 11.79 -0.45 4.57
N LEU A 201 11.75 -1.69 5.04
CA LEU A 201 12.46 -2.81 4.41
C LEU A 201 12.00 -3.05 2.98
N ASN A 202 10.71 -2.90 2.70
CA ASN A 202 10.15 -3.03 1.37
C ASN A 202 10.68 -1.92 0.44
N SER A 203 10.77 -0.68 0.92
CA SER A 203 11.37 0.42 0.14
C SER A 203 12.86 0.19 -0.16
N GLU A 204 13.63 -0.32 0.81
CA GLU A 204 15.03 -0.69 0.64
C GLU A 204 15.18 -1.83 -0.36
N TRP A 205 14.31 -2.84 -0.29
CA TRP A 205 14.29 -3.96 -1.23
C TRP A 205 14.00 -3.50 -2.66
N ILE A 206 13.02 -2.61 -2.86
CA ILE A 206 12.72 -2.03 -4.18
C ILE A 206 13.93 -1.27 -4.72
N ALA A 207 14.58 -0.45 -3.90
CA ALA A 207 15.77 0.31 -4.29
C ALA A 207 16.95 -0.60 -4.67
N ILE A 208 17.21 -1.66 -3.88
CA ILE A 208 18.25 -2.65 -4.18
C ILE A 208 17.94 -3.39 -5.48
N LYS A 209 16.68 -3.80 -5.68
CA LYS A 209 16.25 -4.48 -6.90
C LYS A 209 16.41 -3.60 -8.14
N ALA A 210 16.06 -2.33 -8.06
CA ALA A 210 16.29 -1.37 -9.15
C ALA A 210 17.78 -1.24 -9.49
N ARG A 211 18.64 -1.13 -8.47
CA ARG A 211 20.10 -1.09 -8.67
C ARG A 211 20.65 -2.39 -9.26
N SER A 212 20.12 -3.54 -8.85
CA SER A 212 20.50 -4.84 -9.41
C SER A 212 20.16 -4.93 -10.90
N ASN A 213 18.95 -4.50 -11.29
CA ASN A 213 18.53 -4.50 -12.69
C ASN A 213 19.39 -3.55 -13.55
N GLU A 214 19.73 -2.38 -13.03
CA GLU A 214 20.63 -1.43 -13.71
C GLU A 214 22.02 -2.04 -13.93
N LEU A 215 22.62 -2.64 -12.89
CA LEU A 215 23.92 -3.31 -13.00
C LEU A 215 23.89 -4.50 -13.98
N GLU A 216 22.78 -5.23 -14.03
CA GLU A 216 22.60 -6.32 -14.99
C GLU A 216 22.52 -5.80 -16.44
N GLY A 217 21.82 -4.69 -16.66
CA GLY A 217 21.79 -4.00 -17.96
C GLY A 217 23.17 -3.52 -18.39
N GLN A 218 23.92 -2.87 -17.49
CA GLN A 218 25.29 -2.43 -17.75
C GLN A 218 26.24 -3.61 -18.05
N ARG A 219 26.11 -4.71 -17.29
CA ARG A 219 26.88 -5.93 -17.52
C ARG A 219 26.61 -6.48 -18.92
N GLY A 220 25.35 -6.59 -19.33
CA GLY A 220 24.98 -7.03 -20.68
C GLY A 220 25.56 -6.14 -21.77
N ALA A 221 25.48 -4.82 -21.63
CA ALA A 221 26.06 -3.89 -22.59
C ALA A 221 27.60 -4.01 -22.69
N HIS A 222 28.28 -4.22 -21.56
CA HIS A 222 29.73 -4.48 -21.54
C HIS A 222 30.08 -5.84 -22.16
N GLU A 223 29.28 -6.89 -21.94
CA GLU A 223 29.45 -8.19 -22.57
C GLU A 223 29.33 -8.10 -24.09
N ASP A 224 28.32 -7.39 -24.61
CA ASP A 224 28.14 -7.15 -26.04
C ASP A 224 29.32 -6.35 -26.65
N HIS A 225 29.82 -5.36 -25.91
CA HIS A 225 30.99 -4.60 -26.35
C HIS A 225 32.26 -5.47 -26.42
N ILE A 226 32.46 -6.35 -25.43
CA ILE A 226 33.57 -7.31 -25.42
C ILE A 226 33.46 -8.27 -26.60
N LEU A 227 32.27 -8.78 -26.92
CA LEU A 227 32.05 -9.64 -28.08
C LEU A 227 32.40 -8.92 -29.39
N THR A 228 31.97 -7.67 -29.52
CA THR A 228 32.29 -6.84 -30.70
C THR A 228 33.79 -6.64 -30.84
N LEU A 229 34.50 -6.30 -29.76
CA LEU A 229 35.96 -6.13 -29.78
C LEU A 229 36.68 -7.43 -30.11
N LYS A 230 36.23 -8.58 -29.56
CA LYS A 230 36.78 -9.90 -29.91
C LYS A 230 36.65 -10.18 -31.40
N GLN A 231 35.49 -9.90 -31.99
CA GLN A 231 35.28 -10.07 -33.43
C GLN A 231 36.19 -9.15 -34.26
N GLN A 232 36.39 -7.89 -33.84
CA GLN A 232 37.30 -6.97 -34.51
C GLN A 232 38.76 -7.44 -34.44
N VAL A 233 39.18 -8.04 -33.31
CA VAL A 233 40.51 -8.63 -33.17
C VAL A 233 40.68 -9.80 -34.13
N GLU A 234 39.71 -10.72 -34.17
CA GLU A 234 39.74 -11.88 -35.09
C GLU A 234 39.82 -11.45 -36.56
N GLN A 235 39.02 -10.46 -36.97
CA GLN A 235 39.09 -9.89 -38.32
C GLN A 235 40.45 -9.29 -38.65
N LYS A 236 41.10 -8.61 -37.69
CA LYS A 236 42.44 -8.05 -37.88
C LYS A 236 43.49 -9.14 -37.96
N ASP A 237 43.40 -10.18 -37.13
CA ASP A 237 44.31 -11.33 -37.17
C ASP A 237 44.24 -12.04 -38.52
N ASP A 238 43.05 -12.24 -39.06
CA ASP A 238 42.88 -12.82 -40.39
C ASP A 238 43.44 -11.92 -41.50
N LYS A 239 43.29 -10.60 -41.35
CA LYS A 239 43.91 -9.65 -42.28
C LYS A 239 45.44 -9.69 -42.21
N ILE A 240 46.01 -9.79 -41.02
CA ILE A 240 47.46 -9.93 -40.81
C ILE A 240 47.94 -11.21 -41.49
N LYS A 241 47.33 -12.37 -41.23
CA LYS A 241 47.67 -13.63 -41.89
C LYS A 241 47.60 -13.53 -43.41
N SER A 242 46.56 -12.90 -43.94
CA SER A 242 46.42 -12.68 -45.39
C SER A 242 47.56 -11.83 -45.96
N LEU A 243 47.94 -10.75 -45.27
CA LEU A 243 49.05 -9.90 -45.67
C LEU A 243 50.40 -10.62 -45.53
N GLU A 244 50.60 -11.44 -44.50
CA GLU A 244 51.80 -12.27 -44.33
C GLU A 244 51.94 -13.28 -45.48
N ILE A 245 50.86 -13.95 -45.86
CA ILE A 245 50.85 -14.85 -47.03
C ILE A 245 51.21 -14.08 -48.30
N GLN A 246 50.62 -12.91 -48.53
CA GLN A 246 50.93 -12.08 -49.70
C GLN A 246 52.39 -11.61 -49.71
N LEU A 247 52.95 -11.26 -48.54
CA LEU A 247 54.33 -10.84 -48.40
C LEU A 247 55.28 -11.99 -48.77
N ASN A 248 55.00 -13.19 -48.27
CA ASN A 248 55.79 -14.40 -48.52
C ASN A 248 55.72 -14.89 -49.98
N GLN A 249 54.66 -14.55 -50.71
CA GLN A 249 54.51 -14.88 -52.14
C GLN A 249 55.21 -13.88 -53.08
N ARG A 250 55.70 -12.74 -52.58
CA ARG A 250 56.38 -11.78 -53.45
C ARG A 250 57.73 -12.36 -53.91
N PRO A 251 58.04 -12.30 -55.22
CA PRO A 251 59.35 -12.72 -55.70
C PRO A 251 60.44 -11.93 -54.98
N GLY A 252 61.51 -12.63 -54.61
CA GLY A 252 62.63 -12.06 -53.89
C GLY A 252 63.25 -10.92 -54.69
N THR A 253 63.89 -9.99 -53.99
CA THR A 253 64.60 -8.89 -54.67
C THR A 253 65.66 -9.44 -55.63
N GLU A 254 66.27 -10.57 -55.26
CA GLU A 254 67.20 -11.32 -56.10
C GLU A 254 66.53 -11.89 -57.36
N ASP A 255 65.35 -12.51 -57.25
CA ASP A 255 64.60 -13.01 -58.42
C ASP A 255 64.28 -11.88 -59.40
N VAL A 256 63.86 -10.72 -58.88
CA VAL A 256 63.58 -9.53 -59.70
C VAL A 256 64.86 -9.00 -60.36
N LEU A 257 66.00 -9.05 -59.68
CA LEU A 257 67.29 -8.62 -60.23
C LEU A 257 67.79 -9.58 -61.32
N VAL A 258 67.66 -10.89 -61.12
CA VAL A 258 68.00 -11.90 -62.13
C VAL A 258 67.14 -11.72 -63.36
N LEU A 259 65.81 -11.62 -63.20
CA LEU A 259 64.90 -11.38 -64.32
C LEU A 259 65.23 -10.08 -65.08
N LYS A 260 65.59 -9.01 -64.37
CA LYS A 260 66.07 -7.77 -65.02
C LYS A 260 67.35 -8.00 -65.82
N GLN A 261 68.30 -8.75 -65.28
CA GLN A 261 69.56 -9.04 -65.96
C GLN A 261 69.36 -9.92 -67.19
N GLU A 262 68.53 -10.97 -67.07
CA GLU A 262 68.15 -11.83 -68.20
C GLU A 262 67.41 -11.04 -69.28
N LEU A 263 66.50 -10.15 -68.90
CA LEU A 263 65.80 -9.26 -69.84
C LEU A 263 66.78 -8.37 -70.62
N ILE A 264 67.76 -7.76 -69.92
CA ILE A 264 68.80 -6.96 -70.57
C ILE A 264 69.65 -7.82 -71.51
N SER A 265 69.97 -9.05 -71.12
CA SER A 265 70.73 -9.98 -71.95
C SER A 265 69.98 -10.38 -73.22
N VAL A 266 68.69 -10.70 -73.11
CA VAL A 266 67.83 -11.02 -74.25
C VAL A 266 67.67 -9.80 -75.17
N GLN A 267 67.49 -8.61 -74.61
CA GLN A 267 67.42 -7.36 -75.38
C GLN A 267 68.69 -7.15 -76.20
N LYS A 268 69.87 -7.27 -75.55
CA LYS A 268 71.17 -7.15 -76.24
C LYS A 268 71.34 -8.20 -77.34
N LEU A 269 70.89 -9.43 -77.11
CA LEU A 269 70.96 -10.49 -78.11
C LEU A 269 70.06 -10.19 -79.31
N MET A 270 68.83 -9.72 -79.07
CA MET A 270 67.95 -9.25 -80.14
C MET A 270 68.58 -8.10 -80.92
N ASP A 271 69.10 -7.08 -80.25
CA ASP A 271 69.71 -5.93 -80.91
C ASP A 271 70.90 -6.37 -81.80
N ASN A 272 71.74 -7.28 -81.30
CA ASN A 272 72.85 -7.86 -82.08
C ASN A 272 72.37 -8.70 -83.27
N MET A 273 71.37 -9.58 -83.08
CA MET A 273 70.80 -10.36 -84.19
C MET A 273 70.16 -9.47 -85.25
N THR A 274 69.51 -8.39 -84.83
CA THR A 274 68.90 -7.41 -85.74
C THR A 274 70.00 -6.72 -86.55
N LEU A 275 71.09 -6.32 -85.89
CA LEU A 275 72.26 -5.72 -86.54
C LEU A 275 72.94 -6.68 -87.51
N GLU A 276 73.12 -7.95 -87.14
CA GLU A 276 73.66 -8.98 -88.03
C GLU A 276 72.77 -9.19 -89.25
N LYS A 277 71.45 -9.27 -89.07
CA LYS A 277 70.49 -9.38 -90.18
C LYS A 277 70.52 -8.15 -91.09
N GLU A 278 70.63 -6.95 -90.53
CA GLU A 278 70.84 -5.74 -91.32
C GLU A 278 72.15 -5.77 -92.10
N ASN A 279 73.24 -6.26 -91.51
CA ASN A 279 74.53 -6.38 -92.17
C ASN A 279 74.48 -7.42 -93.30
N GLU A 280 73.89 -8.60 -93.07
CA GLU A 280 73.66 -9.62 -94.09
C GLU A 280 72.80 -9.09 -95.23
N MET A 281 71.72 -8.36 -94.91
CA MET A 281 70.87 -7.69 -95.90
C MET A 281 71.69 -6.68 -96.72
N ARG A 282 72.47 -5.81 -96.08
CA ARG A 282 73.37 -4.86 -96.77
C ARG A 282 74.44 -5.55 -97.62
N GLU A 283 74.88 -6.75 -97.26
CA GLU A 283 75.84 -7.53 -98.04
C GLU A 283 75.18 -8.21 -99.24
N LEU A 284 73.97 -8.74 -99.07
CA LEU A 284 73.15 -9.28 -100.16
C LEU A 284 72.74 -8.19 -101.16
N GLU A 285 72.34 -7.00 -100.67
CA GLU A 285 72.07 -5.82 -101.50
C GLU A 285 73.30 -5.45 -102.33
N ARG A 286 74.49 -5.40 -101.72
CA ARG A 286 75.75 -5.17 -102.44
C ARG A 286 76.04 -6.22 -103.51
N LYS A 287 75.85 -7.50 -103.20
CA LYS A 287 76.02 -8.60 -104.16
C LYS A 287 75.00 -8.56 -105.30
N MET A 288 73.78 -8.07 -105.06
CA MET A 288 72.78 -7.84 -106.12
C MET A 288 73.11 -6.63 -107.00
N THR A 289 73.79 -5.61 -106.48
CA THR A 289 74.21 -4.44 -107.28
C THR A 289 75.46 -4.69 -108.12
N ASP A 290 76.24 -5.74 -107.81
CA ASP A 290 77.47 -6.12 -108.52
C ASP A 290 77.25 -7.16 -109.65
N LEU A 291 76.00 -7.57 -109.91
CA LEU A 291 75.56 -8.42 -111.04
C LEU A 291 74.86 -7.60 -112.13
#